data_AF-A0A832LVY4-F1
#
_entry.id   AF-A0A832LVY4-F1
#
_cell.length_a   1.000
_cell.length_b   1.000
_cell.length_c   1.000
_cell.angle_alpha   90.00
_cell.angle_beta   90.00
_cell.angle_gamma   90.00
#
_symmetry.space_group_name_H-M   'P 1'
#
loop_
_entity.id
_entity.type
_entity.pdbx_description
1 polymer ?
#
loop_
_entity_poly.entity_id
_entity_poly.type
_entity_poly.pdbx_seq_one_letter_code
_entity_poly.pdbx_strand_id
1 'polypeptide(L)'
;MSIRVFFSLITVLFLFIGCAPKEITLPKAYLQLEREELKNLTLKGKLFLKGELFFLENLENREQAGGAYGTFYLTKDEFLITIRPPLSSEIILYWQRTSSKITLINLAKKVVYLINFRNINLEDLPYYFLGLREKEATWKKKGFEGKYRFFKENLEGIIHTNLFNISWKIKELEVTEEKISPPLMEGYKVKTIKLTF
;
A
#
# COMPACT_ATOMS: atom_id res chain seq x y z
N MET A 1 -39.23 -30.70 -31.19
CA MET A 1 -38.16 -29.69 -31.17
C MET A 1 -36.83 -30.42 -31.38
N SER A 2 -36.11 -30.11 -32.47
CA SER A 2 -34.86 -30.80 -32.83
C SER A 2 -33.76 -30.50 -31.81
N ILE A 3 -32.91 -31.49 -31.50
CA ILE A 3 -31.78 -31.35 -30.56
C ILE A 3 -30.84 -30.20 -30.96
N ARG A 4 -30.77 -29.88 -32.26
CA ARG A 4 -29.98 -28.76 -32.80
C ARG A 4 -30.54 -27.38 -32.41
N VAL A 5 -31.87 -27.28 -32.27
CA VAL A 5 -32.55 -26.06 -31.82
C VAL A 5 -32.31 -25.85 -30.32
N PHE A 6 -32.32 -26.92 -29.54
CA PHE A 6 -32.01 -26.88 -28.11
C PHE A 6 -30.56 -26.44 -27.84
N PHE A 7 -29.59 -27.01 -28.58
CA PHE A 7 -28.18 -26.59 -28.47
C PHE A 7 -27.96 -25.14 -28.90
N SER A 8 -28.57 -24.69 -30.00
CA SER A 8 -28.45 -23.28 -30.42
C SER A 8 -29.03 -22.31 -29.39
N LEU A 9 -30.15 -22.66 -28.75
CA LEU A 9 -30.77 -21.84 -27.70
C LEU A 9 -29.86 -21.74 -26.47
N ILE A 10 -29.23 -22.85 -26.06
CA ILE A 10 -28.28 -22.89 -24.95
C ILE A 10 -27.03 -22.07 -25.26
N THR A 11 -26.46 -22.17 -26.46
CA THR A 11 -25.26 -21.40 -26.84
C THR A 11 -25.55 -19.89 -26.81
N VAL A 12 -26.71 -19.46 -27.28
CA VAL A 12 -27.13 -18.05 -27.20
C VAL A 12 -27.30 -17.60 -25.74
N LEU A 13 -27.90 -18.43 -24.88
CA LEU A 13 -28.00 -18.15 -23.44
C LEU A 13 -26.63 -17.98 -22.77
N PHE A 14 -25.64 -18.83 -23.10
CA PHE A 14 -24.27 -18.69 -22.56
C PHE A 14 -23.55 -17.44 -23.06
N LEU A 15 -23.83 -16.96 -24.29
CA LEU A 15 -23.28 -15.71 -24.82
C LEU A 15 -23.81 -14.47 -24.07
N PHE A 16 -25.01 -14.53 -23.49
CA PHE A 16 -25.58 -13.43 -22.70
C PHE A 16 -25.28 -13.51 -21.19
N ILE A 17 -24.78 -14.64 -20.68
CA ILE A 17 -24.36 -14.81 -19.28
C ILE A 17 -22.86 -14.49 -19.10
N GLY A 18 -22.12 -14.27 -20.20
CA GLY A 18 -20.70 -13.93 -20.20
C GLY A 18 -20.43 -12.52 -19.70
N CYS A 19 -19.97 -12.43 -18.45
CA CYS A 19 -19.45 -11.23 -17.79
C CYS A 19 -20.47 -10.11 -17.58
N ALA A 20 -21.41 -10.31 -16.65
CA ALA A 20 -21.92 -9.18 -15.90
C ALA A 20 -20.71 -8.40 -15.33
N PRO A 21 -20.56 -7.10 -15.58
CA PRO A 21 -19.50 -6.31 -14.97
C PRO A 21 -19.66 -6.45 -13.46
N LYS A 22 -18.63 -6.98 -12.80
CA LYS A 22 -18.63 -7.06 -11.34
C LYS A 22 -18.76 -5.63 -10.83
N GLU A 23 -19.90 -5.30 -10.25
CA GLU A 23 -20.11 -3.99 -9.66
C GLU A 23 -18.97 -3.72 -8.67
N ILE A 24 -18.30 -2.59 -8.87
CA ILE A 24 -17.21 -2.16 -8.02
C ILE A 24 -17.84 -1.65 -6.72
N THR A 25 -18.00 -2.55 -5.76
CA THR A 25 -18.50 -2.21 -4.43
C THR A 25 -17.30 -1.91 -3.52
N LEU A 26 -17.22 -0.66 -3.05
CA LEU A 26 -16.23 -0.28 -2.07
C LEU A 26 -16.54 -0.94 -0.70
N PRO A 27 -15.50 -1.28 0.10
CA PRO A 27 -15.71 -1.80 1.45
C PRO A 27 -16.52 -0.81 2.30
N LYS A 28 -17.42 -1.32 3.15
CA LYS A 28 -18.21 -0.49 4.08
C LYS A 28 -17.34 0.42 4.95
N ALA A 29 -16.19 -0.08 5.42
CA ALA A 29 -15.22 0.69 6.18
C ALA A 29 -14.68 1.89 5.38
N TYR A 30 -14.46 1.73 4.06
CA TYR A 30 -14.04 2.83 3.20
C TYR A 30 -15.12 3.91 3.09
N LEU A 31 -16.38 3.51 2.90
CA LEU A 31 -17.51 4.43 2.86
C LEU A 31 -17.76 5.14 4.20
N GLN A 32 -17.42 4.51 5.33
CA GLN A 32 -17.44 5.15 6.64
C GLN A 32 -16.34 6.21 6.78
N LEU A 33 -15.12 5.91 6.31
CA LEU A 33 -14.00 6.85 6.35
C LEU A 33 -14.25 8.14 5.59
N GLU A 34 -14.95 8.07 4.45
CA GLU A 34 -15.31 9.28 3.69
C GLU A 34 -16.26 10.21 4.45
N ARG A 35 -16.97 9.69 5.46
CA ARG A 35 -17.91 10.47 6.29
C ARG A 35 -17.30 10.96 7.59
N GLU A 36 -16.50 10.12 8.25
CA GLU A 36 -16.05 10.34 9.64
C GLU A 36 -14.57 10.76 9.75
N GLU A 37 -13.83 10.73 8.64
CA GLU A 37 -12.36 10.85 8.60
C GLU A 37 -11.66 9.82 9.51
N LEU A 38 -10.32 9.85 9.55
CA LEU A 38 -9.52 8.97 10.42
C LEU A 38 -9.53 9.37 11.90
N LYS A 39 -10.25 10.43 12.28
CA LYS A 39 -10.05 11.10 13.57
C LYS A 39 -10.31 10.20 14.78
N ASN A 40 -11.24 9.26 14.65
CA ASN A 40 -11.70 8.38 15.73
C ASN A 40 -11.71 6.89 15.32
N LEU A 41 -11.07 6.54 14.22
CA LEU A 41 -11.09 5.19 13.67
C LEU A 41 -9.69 4.59 13.68
N THR A 42 -9.60 3.35 14.15
CA THR A 42 -8.45 2.49 13.86
C THR A 42 -8.86 1.55 12.75
N LEU A 43 -8.04 1.52 11.70
CA LEU A 43 -8.25 0.64 10.57
C LEU A 43 -7.26 -0.50 10.59
N LYS A 44 -7.74 -1.67 10.17
CA LYS A 44 -6.93 -2.84 9.85
C LYS A 44 -7.25 -3.26 8.43
N GLY A 45 -6.25 -3.74 7.72
CA GLY A 45 -6.47 -4.23 6.38
C GLY A 45 -5.35 -5.08 5.85
N LYS A 46 -5.63 -5.73 4.72
CA LYS A 46 -4.64 -6.45 3.93
C LYS A 46 -4.30 -5.62 2.70
N LEU A 47 -3.04 -5.61 2.32
CA LEU A 47 -2.58 -5.00 1.08
C LEU A 47 -1.74 -5.96 0.26
N PHE A 48 -1.66 -5.68 -1.03
CA PHE A 48 -0.60 -6.16 -1.90
C PHE A 48 0.28 -4.96 -2.27
N LEU A 49 1.56 -5.03 -1.93
CA LEU A 49 2.56 -4.02 -2.27
C LEU A 49 3.43 -4.56 -3.40
N LYS A 50 3.62 -3.80 -4.46
CA LYS A 50 4.57 -4.10 -5.53
C LYS A 50 5.55 -2.94 -5.62
N GLY A 51 6.83 -3.24 -5.77
CA GLY A 51 7.79 -2.17 -6.00
C GLY A 51 9.11 -2.66 -6.52
N GLU A 52 9.80 -1.75 -7.17
CA GLU A 52 11.21 -1.88 -7.52
C GLU A 52 11.99 -1.30 -6.34
N LEU A 53 12.29 -2.15 -5.35
CA LEU A 53 13.03 -1.73 -4.16
C LEU A 53 14.54 -1.72 -4.46
N PHE A 54 15.00 -0.66 -5.12
CA PHE A 54 16.42 -0.42 -5.47
C PHE A 54 17.38 -0.42 -4.26
N PHE A 55 16.90 -0.40 -3.02
CA PHE A 55 17.75 -0.41 -1.81
C PHE A 55 18.13 -1.82 -1.31
N LEU A 56 17.64 -2.88 -1.95
CA LEU A 56 18.02 -4.27 -1.66
C LEU A 56 19.06 -4.83 -2.64
N GLU A 57 19.64 -3.97 -3.49
CA GLU A 57 20.66 -4.25 -4.50
C GLU A 57 22.02 -4.70 -3.91
N ASN A 58 22.05 -5.91 -3.35
CA ASN A 58 23.27 -6.71 -3.27
C ASN A 58 23.17 -7.95 -4.17
N LEU A 59 22.32 -7.92 -5.20
CA LEU A 59 22.10 -9.02 -6.12
C LEU A 59 22.09 -8.47 -7.54
N GLU A 60 23.00 -8.95 -8.37
CA GLU A 60 23.37 -8.51 -9.72
C GLU A 60 22.27 -8.64 -10.79
N ASN A 61 20.98 -8.64 -10.44
CA ASN A 61 19.88 -8.81 -11.38
C ASN A 61 18.83 -7.68 -11.23
N ARG A 62 18.90 -6.72 -12.15
CA ARG A 62 18.06 -5.50 -12.23
C ARG A 62 16.60 -5.73 -12.70
N GLU A 63 16.04 -6.93 -12.57
CA GLU A 63 14.73 -7.26 -13.18
C GLU A 63 13.66 -7.81 -12.21
N GLN A 64 13.88 -7.83 -10.90
CA GLN A 64 12.88 -8.38 -9.97
C GLN A 64 12.02 -7.29 -9.33
N ALA A 65 11.02 -6.80 -10.08
CA ALA A 65 9.85 -6.12 -9.52
C ALA A 65 9.02 -7.14 -8.73
N GLY A 66 9.37 -7.38 -7.46
CA GLY A 66 8.66 -8.28 -6.57
C GLY A 66 7.40 -7.65 -5.98
N GLY A 67 6.34 -8.46 -5.85
CA GLY A 67 5.16 -8.11 -5.08
C GLY A 67 5.07 -8.94 -3.81
N ALA A 68 4.55 -8.35 -2.73
CA ALA A 68 4.37 -9.02 -1.46
C ALA A 68 3.05 -8.63 -0.82
N TYR A 69 2.43 -9.60 -0.16
CA TYR A 69 1.25 -9.34 0.66
C TYR A 69 1.67 -8.83 2.02
N GLY A 70 0.80 -8.03 2.62
CA GLY A 70 1.01 -7.49 3.94
C GLY A 70 -0.27 -7.16 4.65
N THR A 71 -0.11 -6.83 5.92
CA THR A 71 -1.16 -6.31 6.78
C THR A 71 -0.79 -4.88 7.14
N PHE A 72 -1.78 -4.01 7.27
CA PHE A 72 -1.57 -2.67 7.79
C PHE A 72 -2.54 -2.35 8.91
N TYR A 73 -2.07 -1.46 9.79
CA TYR A 73 -2.85 -0.80 10.82
C TYR A 73 -2.65 0.70 10.69
N LEU A 74 -3.73 1.45 10.80
CA LEU A 74 -3.68 2.88 10.50
C LEU A 74 -4.68 3.65 11.38
N THR A 75 -4.19 4.73 11.97
CA THR A 75 -4.99 5.81 12.59
C THR A 75 -4.58 7.14 11.96
N LYS A 76 -5.16 8.26 12.41
CA LYS A 76 -4.67 9.59 12.03
C LYS A 76 -3.24 9.89 12.52
N ASP A 77 -2.77 9.19 13.57
CA ASP A 77 -1.53 9.52 14.26
C ASP A 77 -0.45 8.43 14.14
N GLU A 78 -0.82 7.22 13.71
CA GLU A 78 0.09 6.08 13.62
C GLU A 78 -0.19 5.26 12.36
N PHE A 79 0.88 4.76 11.75
CA PHE A 79 0.80 3.92 10.57
C PHE A 79 1.82 2.79 10.65
N LEU A 80 1.33 1.56 10.60
CA LEU A 80 2.12 0.34 10.63
C LEU A 80 1.78 -0.52 9.41
N ILE A 81 2.79 -0.93 8.66
CA ILE A 81 2.67 -1.93 7.61
C ILE A 81 3.64 -3.06 7.89
N THR A 82 3.14 -4.29 7.81
CA THR A 82 3.94 -5.51 7.87
C THR A 82 3.85 -6.22 6.53
N ILE A 83 4.96 -6.28 5.79
CA ILE A 83 5.07 -6.96 4.50
C ILE A 83 5.75 -8.32 4.69
N ARG A 84 5.17 -9.36 4.10
CA ARG A 84 5.69 -10.73 4.13
C ARG A 84 5.99 -11.22 2.71
N PRO A 85 7.20 -10.97 2.18
CA PRO A 85 7.56 -11.47 0.86
C PRO A 85 7.66 -13.01 0.88
N PRO A 86 7.28 -13.73 -0.18
CA PRO A 86 7.28 -15.21 -0.19
C PRO A 86 8.63 -15.87 0.07
N LEU A 87 9.72 -15.22 -0.36
CA LEU A 87 11.10 -15.74 -0.28
C LEU A 87 12.05 -14.80 0.46
N SER A 88 11.50 -13.86 1.25
CA SER A 88 12.30 -12.91 2.00
C SER A 88 11.71 -12.69 3.38
N SER A 89 12.47 -12.02 4.21
CA SER A 89 12.13 -11.80 5.60
C SER A 89 11.11 -10.68 5.74
N GLU A 90 10.28 -10.78 6.76
CA GLU A 90 9.26 -9.79 7.06
C GLU A 90 9.89 -8.40 7.24
N ILE A 91 9.26 -7.41 6.61
CA ILE A 91 9.65 -6.01 6.64
C ILE A 91 8.53 -5.24 7.32
N ILE A 92 8.88 -4.42 8.32
CA ILE A 92 7.92 -3.57 9.03
C ILE A 92 8.22 -2.12 8.68
N LEU A 93 7.21 -1.39 8.19
CA LEU A 93 7.22 0.06 8.08
C LEU A 93 6.39 0.63 9.22
N TYR A 94 6.97 1.55 9.98
CA TYR A 94 6.31 2.20 11.10
C TYR A 94 6.50 3.71 11.04
N TRP A 95 5.43 4.44 11.26
CA TRP A 95 5.42 5.88 11.33
C TRP A 95 4.45 6.35 12.42
N GLN A 96 4.81 7.47 13.05
CA GLN A 96 3.97 8.18 14.02
C GLN A 96 4.00 9.66 13.69
N ARG A 97 2.90 10.37 13.94
CA ARG A 97 2.71 11.77 13.56
C ARG A 97 3.72 12.73 14.17
N THR A 98 4.14 12.49 15.41
CA THR A 98 5.16 13.28 16.09
C THR A 98 6.58 13.05 15.51
N SER A 99 6.75 12.04 14.64
CA SER A 99 8.01 11.70 14.01
C SER A 99 8.10 12.26 12.59
N SER A 100 9.18 12.98 12.32
CA SER A 100 9.56 13.37 10.96
C SER A 100 10.23 12.23 10.17
N LYS A 101 10.23 11.01 10.71
CA LYS A 101 10.95 9.85 10.19
C LYS A 101 9.99 8.67 10.03
N ILE A 102 10.20 7.92 8.96
CA ILE A 102 9.63 6.58 8.79
C ILE A 102 10.68 5.56 9.23
N THR A 103 10.28 4.62 10.08
CA THR A 103 11.10 3.52 10.55
C THR A 103 10.84 2.32 9.67
N LEU A 104 11.88 1.77 9.04
CA LEU A 104 11.81 0.55 8.25
C LEU A 104 12.67 -0.53 8.92
N ILE A 105 12.06 -1.65 9.30
CA ILE A 105 12.71 -2.71 10.06
C ILE A 105 12.82 -3.94 9.18
N ASN A 106 14.05 -4.42 9.02
CA ASN A 106 14.33 -5.71 8.40
C ASN A 106 14.58 -6.73 9.52
N LEU A 107 13.61 -7.61 9.76
CA LEU A 107 13.66 -8.53 10.91
C LEU A 107 14.82 -9.53 10.80
N ALA A 108 15.09 -10.08 9.61
CA ALA A 108 16.17 -11.08 9.49
C ALA A 108 17.56 -10.49 9.60
N LYS A 109 17.79 -9.30 9.04
CA LYS A 109 19.09 -8.63 9.19
C LYS A 109 19.25 -8.01 10.57
N LYS A 110 18.19 -7.96 11.38
CA LYS A 110 18.12 -7.19 12.63
C LYS A 110 18.62 -5.75 12.43
N VAL A 111 18.15 -5.11 11.34
CA VAL A 111 18.52 -3.73 11.00
C VAL A 111 17.28 -2.84 11.00
N VAL A 112 17.40 -1.69 11.64
CA VAL A 112 16.42 -0.60 11.58
C VAL A 112 16.99 0.51 10.69
N TYR A 113 16.24 0.89 9.67
CA TYR A 113 16.51 2.05 8.83
C TYR A 113 15.60 3.20 9.24
N LEU A 114 16.19 4.32 9.65
CA LEU A 114 15.46 5.56 9.92
C LEU A 114 15.51 6.43 8.68
N ILE A 115 14.38 6.57 7.99
CA ILE A 115 14.24 7.34 6.75
C ILE A 115 13.74 8.73 7.11
N ASN A 116 14.58 9.75 6.89
CA ASN A 116 14.25 11.14 7.18
C ASN A 116 13.81 11.87 5.91
N PHE A 117 12.61 12.44 5.93
CA PHE A 117 12.07 13.28 4.86
C PHE A 117 12.15 14.75 5.28
N ARG A 118 13.00 15.54 4.60
CA ARG A 118 13.22 16.94 5.00
C ARG A 118 12.15 17.91 4.49
N ASN A 119 11.43 17.56 3.43
CA ASN A 119 10.57 18.51 2.72
C ASN A 119 9.18 17.94 2.40
N ILE A 120 8.80 16.84 3.02
CA ILE A 120 7.49 16.22 2.85
C ILE A 120 6.79 16.27 4.21
N ASN A 121 5.60 16.87 4.25
CA ASN A 121 4.75 16.79 5.42
C ASN A 121 4.22 15.36 5.54
N LEU A 122 4.72 14.60 6.50
CA LEU A 122 4.29 13.22 6.73
C LEU A 122 2.96 13.13 7.49
N GLU A 123 2.44 14.22 8.06
CA GLU A 123 1.19 14.19 8.84
C GLU A 123 0.00 13.64 8.04
N ASP A 124 -0.01 13.86 6.73
CA ASP A 124 -1.07 13.38 5.83
C ASP A 124 -0.78 11.98 5.26
N LEU A 125 0.33 11.33 5.61
CA LEU A 125 0.73 10.02 5.07
C LEU A 125 -0.39 8.96 5.16
N PRO A 126 -1.10 8.79 6.29
CA PRO A 126 -2.23 7.86 6.38
C PRO A 126 -3.34 8.17 5.37
N TYR A 127 -3.62 9.46 5.14
CA TYR A 127 -4.68 9.88 4.25
C TYR A 127 -4.30 9.70 2.78
N TYR A 128 -3.04 9.97 2.40
CA TYR A 128 -2.53 9.66 1.07
C TYR A 128 -2.49 8.15 0.79
N PHE A 129 -2.18 7.32 1.79
CA PHE A 129 -2.23 5.87 1.63
C PHE A 129 -3.63 5.36 1.29
N LEU A 130 -4.67 5.97 1.88
CA LEU A 130 -6.08 5.63 1.66
C LEU A 130 -6.75 6.41 0.52
N GLY A 131 -6.05 7.35 -0.11
CA GLY A 131 -6.61 8.21 -1.16
C GLY A 131 -7.69 9.18 -0.68
N LEU A 132 -7.64 9.60 0.59
CA LEU A 132 -8.58 10.54 1.22
C LEU A 132 -8.15 12.02 1.06
N ARG A 133 -6.98 12.27 0.48
CA ARG A 133 -6.48 13.61 0.10
C ARG A 133 -6.57 13.79 -1.42
N GLU A 134 -5.62 14.51 -2.01
CA GLU A 134 -5.49 14.64 -3.45
C GLU A 134 -5.42 13.25 -4.09
N LYS A 135 -6.07 13.07 -5.25
CA LYS A 135 -6.03 11.79 -5.99
C LYS A 135 -4.81 11.67 -6.90
N GLU A 136 -4.18 12.79 -7.23
CA GLU A 136 -3.00 12.86 -8.07
C GLU A 136 -2.16 14.05 -7.62
N ALA A 137 -0.86 13.83 -7.49
CA ALA A 137 0.10 14.88 -7.16
C ALA A 137 1.38 14.66 -7.97
N THR A 138 2.01 15.74 -8.40
CA THR A 138 3.31 15.68 -9.08
C THR A 138 4.26 16.65 -8.39
N TRP A 139 5.48 16.22 -8.12
CA TRP A 139 6.50 17.05 -7.49
C TRP A 139 7.82 16.96 -8.25
N LYS A 140 8.56 18.06 -8.24
CA LYS A 140 9.88 18.15 -8.87
C LYS A 140 10.82 18.97 -8.00
N LYS A 141 11.96 18.39 -7.64
CA LYS A 141 12.99 19.08 -6.86
C LYS A 141 14.39 18.53 -7.13
N LYS A 142 15.31 19.40 -7.55
CA LYS A 142 16.75 19.11 -7.73
C LYS A 142 17.03 17.79 -8.48
N GLY A 143 16.34 17.55 -9.60
CA GLY A 143 16.52 16.34 -10.41
C GLY A 143 15.74 15.11 -9.93
N PHE A 144 15.01 15.20 -8.82
CA PHE A 144 14.01 14.22 -8.42
C PHE A 144 12.64 14.65 -8.96
N GLU A 145 11.97 13.76 -9.67
CA GLU A 145 10.62 13.95 -10.17
C GLU A 145 9.79 12.75 -9.74
N GLY A 146 8.62 13.03 -9.19
CA GLY A 146 7.72 12.00 -8.72
C GLY A 146 6.27 12.34 -8.97
N LYS A 147 5.49 11.29 -9.18
CA LYS A 147 4.07 11.33 -9.45
C LYS A 147 3.37 10.33 -8.54
N TYR A 148 2.39 10.83 -7.81
CA TYR A 148 1.46 10.04 -7.01
C TYR A 148 0.11 10.00 -7.70
N ARG A 149 -0.57 8.85 -7.63
CA ARG A 149 -1.97 8.71 -8.02
C ARG A 149 -2.68 7.66 -7.17
N PHE A 150 -3.96 7.86 -6.87
CA PHE A 150 -4.82 6.89 -6.22
C PHE A 150 -6.11 6.62 -7.03
N PHE A 151 -6.36 5.35 -7.30
CA PHE A 151 -7.54 4.84 -8.00
C PHE A 151 -8.52 4.27 -6.97
N LYS A 152 -9.54 5.06 -6.63
CA LYS A 152 -10.54 4.71 -5.61
C LYS A 152 -11.28 3.43 -5.96
N GLU A 153 -11.61 3.25 -7.23
CA GLU A 153 -12.34 2.10 -7.78
C GLU A 153 -11.61 0.78 -7.49
N ASN A 154 -10.28 0.84 -7.39
CA ASN A 154 -9.42 -0.31 -7.15
C ASN A 154 -8.77 -0.32 -5.76
N LEU A 155 -9.02 0.72 -4.96
CA LEU A 155 -8.29 1.04 -3.73
C LEU A 155 -6.77 0.88 -3.92
N GLU A 156 -6.26 1.51 -4.97
CA GLU A 156 -4.91 1.30 -5.46
C GLU A 156 -4.15 2.60 -5.57
N GLY A 157 -3.04 2.72 -4.84
CA GLY A 157 -2.13 3.86 -4.91
C GLY A 157 -0.86 3.53 -5.66
N ILE A 158 -0.33 4.51 -6.37
CA ILE A 158 0.89 4.40 -7.16
C ILE A 158 1.77 5.62 -6.89
N ILE A 159 3.05 5.38 -6.65
CA ILE A 159 4.12 6.37 -6.66
C ILE A 159 5.12 5.95 -7.73
N HIS A 160 5.27 6.80 -8.74
CA HIS A 160 6.27 6.69 -9.78
C HIS A 160 7.30 7.79 -9.59
N THR A 161 8.58 7.44 -9.56
CA THR A 161 9.67 8.42 -9.52
C THR A 161 10.77 7.99 -10.48
N ASN A 162 11.68 8.90 -10.80
CA ASN A 162 12.87 8.55 -11.59
C ASN A 162 13.84 7.58 -10.88
N LEU A 163 13.65 7.30 -9.58
CA LEU A 163 14.51 6.40 -8.79
C LEU A 163 13.83 5.09 -8.40
N PHE A 164 12.50 5.08 -8.28
CA PHE A 164 11.74 3.92 -7.83
C PHE A 164 10.29 3.99 -8.23
N ASN A 165 9.68 2.81 -8.31
CA ASN A 165 8.27 2.60 -8.56
C ASN A 165 7.66 1.76 -7.45
N ILE A 166 6.60 2.26 -6.82
CA ILE A 166 5.85 1.55 -5.79
C ILE A 166 4.36 1.65 -6.11
N SER A 167 3.66 0.54 -6.04
CA SER A 167 2.20 0.50 -6.03
C SER A 167 1.70 -0.34 -4.86
N TRP A 168 0.57 0.06 -4.29
CA TRP A 168 -0.13 -0.71 -3.26
C TRP A 168 -1.60 -0.84 -3.61
N LYS A 169 -2.16 -2.00 -3.32
CA LYS A 169 -3.58 -2.29 -3.49
C LYS A 169 -4.17 -2.80 -2.18
N ILE A 170 -5.15 -2.08 -1.64
CA ILE A 170 -5.88 -2.50 -0.44
C ILE A 170 -6.85 -3.61 -0.86
N LYS A 171 -6.70 -4.79 -0.26
CA LYS A 171 -7.49 -5.99 -0.57
C LYS A 171 -8.66 -6.15 0.39
N GLU A 172 -8.42 -5.82 1.66
CA GLU A 172 -9.40 -5.90 2.74
C GLU A 172 -9.21 -4.68 3.62
N LEU A 173 -10.32 -4.16 4.17
CA LEU A 173 -10.33 -3.00 5.05
C LEU A 173 -11.50 -3.11 6.04
N GLU A 174 -11.18 -2.98 7.31
CA GLU A 174 -12.14 -3.02 8.42
C GLU A 174 -11.78 -1.98 9.49
N VAL A 175 -12.78 -1.56 10.25
CA VAL A 175 -12.60 -0.80 11.49
C VAL A 175 -12.33 -1.81 12.61
N THR A 176 -11.37 -1.52 13.48
CA THR A 176 -10.97 -2.40 14.57
C THR A 176 -10.78 -1.62 15.87
N GLU A 177 -10.87 -2.32 17.00
CA GLU A 177 -10.49 -1.81 18.33
C GLU A 177 -9.05 -2.18 18.71
N GLU A 178 -8.37 -2.97 17.87
CA GLU A 178 -6.98 -3.37 18.10
C GLU A 178 -6.07 -2.12 18.18
N LYS A 179 -5.23 -2.06 19.22
CA LYS A 179 -4.23 -0.99 19.36
C LYS A 179 -3.00 -1.29 18.49
N ILE A 180 -2.47 -0.25 17.84
CA ILE A 180 -1.21 -0.35 17.12
C ILE A 180 -0.10 -0.52 18.15
N SER A 181 0.62 -1.64 18.08
CA SER A 181 1.78 -1.89 18.93
C SER A 181 3.04 -1.44 18.20
N PRO A 182 3.83 -0.50 18.77
CA PRO A 182 5.11 -0.15 18.21
C PRO A 182 6.02 -1.39 18.16
N PRO A 183 6.79 -1.58 17.06
CA PRO A 183 7.70 -2.71 16.97
C PRO A 183 8.84 -2.59 17.99
N LEU A 184 9.15 -3.70 18.67
CA LEU A 184 10.30 -3.80 19.58
C LEU A 184 11.61 -3.84 18.77
N MET A 185 12.52 -2.91 19.06
CA MET A 185 13.77 -2.71 18.30
C MET A 185 15.03 -2.97 19.13
N GLU A 186 14.89 -3.56 20.32
CA GLU A 186 16.02 -3.84 21.20
C GLU A 186 17.01 -4.82 20.55
N GLY A 187 18.29 -4.47 20.55
CA GLY A 187 19.35 -5.28 19.92
C GLY A 187 19.45 -5.17 18.39
N TYR A 188 18.68 -4.29 17.73
CA TYR A 188 18.79 -4.06 16.28
C TYR A 188 19.89 -3.04 15.96
N LYS A 189 20.60 -3.26 14.85
CA LYS A 189 21.54 -2.28 14.31
C LYS A 189 20.77 -1.14 13.65
N VAL A 190 21.02 0.10 14.07
CA VAL A 190 20.37 1.28 13.51
C VAL A 190 21.21 1.89 12.38
N LYS A 191 20.58 2.18 11.25
CA LYS A 191 21.13 2.93 10.12
C LYS A 191 20.22 4.11 9.81
N THR A 192 20.79 5.29 9.58
CA THR A 192 20.00 6.47 9.18
C THR A 192 20.16 6.71 7.69
N ILE A 193 19.05 6.80 6.97
CA ILE A 193 19.00 7.18 5.56
C ILE A 193 18.42 8.60 5.49
N LYS A 194 19.19 9.53 4.94
CA LYS A 194 18.73 10.89 4.68
C LYS A 194 18.30 10.99 3.23
N LEU A 195 16.99 11.15 3.00
CA LEU A 195 16.48 11.45 1.67
C LEU A 195 16.48 12.98 1.51
N THR A 196 17.23 13.47 0.52
CA THR A 196 17.50 14.91 0.34
C THR A 196 16.47 15.63 -0.51
N PHE A 197 15.47 14.90 -1.03
CA PHE A 197 14.34 15.49 -1.75
C PHE A 197 13.35 16.19 -0.82
#